data_AF-U9V724-F1
#
_entry.id   AF-U9V724-F1
#
_cell.length_a   1.000
_cell.length_b   1.000
_cell.length_c   1.000
_cell.angle_alpha   90.00
_cell.angle_beta   90.00
_cell.angle_gamma   90.00
#
_symmetry.space_group_name_H-M   'P 1'
#
loop_
_entity.id
_entity.type
_entity.pdbx_description
1 polymer ?
#
loop_
_entity_poly.entity_id
_entity_poly.type
_entity_poly.pdbx_seq_one_letter_code
_entity_poly.pdbx_strand_id
1 'polypeptide(L)'
;MSHYTELSSQEKGKILAYMENFNPAQIARKMGRDPTTISRFIDKYKKTGKTENLPHSGRPSALNDNEKNALINKTLYDAGIHSHVAAKKPFISKRHASARI
;
A
#
# COMPACT_ATOMS: atom_id res chain seq x y z
N MET A 1 -3.84 -24.92 18.20
CA MET A 1 -4.26 -24.02 17.11
C MET A 1 -3.04 -23.29 16.56
N SER A 2 -2.76 -23.37 15.26
CA SER A 2 -1.78 -22.49 14.62
C SER A 2 -2.40 -21.11 14.48
N HIS A 3 -1.82 -20.09 15.11
CA HIS A 3 -2.31 -18.72 14.97
C HIS A 3 -2.04 -18.24 13.54
N TYR A 4 -3.08 -17.77 12.85
CA TYR A 4 -2.94 -17.12 11.54
C TYR A 4 -2.24 -15.76 11.70
N THR A 5 -0.91 -15.76 11.73
CA THR A 5 -0.11 -14.53 11.80
C THR A 5 0.15 -13.99 10.41
N GLU A 6 -0.23 -12.75 10.15
CA GLU A 6 0.18 -12.05 8.94
C GLU A 6 1.70 -11.86 8.89
N LEU A 7 2.27 -11.85 7.69
CA LEU A 7 3.67 -11.47 7.48
C LEU A 7 3.86 -9.99 7.84
N SER A 8 4.81 -9.71 8.71
CA SER A 8 5.23 -8.34 9.02
C SER A 8 5.88 -7.67 7.79
N SER A 9 5.89 -6.34 7.75
CA SER A 9 6.53 -5.58 6.66
C SER A 9 8.01 -5.93 6.50
N GLN A 10 8.70 -6.21 7.60
CA GLN A 10 10.11 -6.60 7.61
C GLN A 10 10.31 -7.98 6.98
N GLU A 11 9.47 -8.96 7.33
CA GLU A 11 9.53 -10.30 6.74
C GLU A 11 9.25 -10.25 5.23
N LYS A 12 8.28 -9.44 4.80
CA LYS A 12 7.99 -9.25 3.37
C LYS A 12 9.18 -8.68 2.60
N GLY A 13 9.86 -7.68 3.18
CA GLY A 13 11.08 -7.12 2.61
C GLY A 13 12.21 -8.15 2.50
N LYS A 14 12.40 -8.99 3.53
CA LYS A 14 13.38 -10.09 3.49
C LYS A 14 13.05 -11.11 2.39
N ILE A 15 11.78 -11.47 2.22
CA ILE A 15 11.36 -12.41 1.17
C ILE A 15 11.69 -11.85 -0.21
N LEU A 16 11.44 -10.55 -0.44
CA LEU A 16 11.78 -9.88 -1.70
C LEU A 16 13.28 -9.93 -1.99
N ALA A 17 14.11 -9.59 -0.99
CA ALA A 17 15.56 -9.64 -1.15
C ALA A 17 16.07 -11.05 -1.47
N TYR A 18 15.47 -12.09 -0.88
CA TYR A 18 15.86 -13.47 -1.16
C TYR A 18 15.29 -14.03 -2.47
N MET A 19 14.25 -13.41 -3.04
CA MET A 19 13.58 -13.90 -4.25
C MET A 19 14.51 -13.96 -5.47
N GLU A 20 15.55 -13.12 -5.53
CA GLU A 20 16.51 -13.12 -6.64
C GLU A 20 17.46 -14.32 -6.61
N ASN A 21 17.73 -14.88 -5.42
CA ASN A 21 18.82 -15.84 -5.21
C ASN A 21 18.35 -17.22 -4.73
N PHE A 22 17.12 -17.34 -4.22
CA PHE A 22 16.63 -18.54 -3.55
C PHE A 22 15.23 -18.93 -4.01
N ASN A 23 14.97 -20.25 -4.07
CA ASN A 23 13.62 -20.78 -4.29
C ASN A 23 12.73 -20.52 -3.05
N PRO A 24 11.42 -20.23 -3.20
CA PRO A 24 10.44 -20.15 -2.11
C PRO A 24 10.64 -21.16 -0.95
N ALA A 25 10.94 -22.43 -1.26
CA ALA A 25 11.17 -23.44 -0.24
C ALA A 25 12.46 -23.22 0.58
N GLN A 26 13.52 -22.71 -0.04
CA GLN A 26 14.76 -22.34 0.65
C GLN A 26 14.55 -21.10 1.51
N ILE A 27 13.81 -20.11 1.00
CA ILE A 27 13.44 -18.89 1.73
C ILE A 27 12.65 -19.24 2.99
N ALA A 28 11.67 -20.14 2.86
CA ALA A 28 10.85 -20.63 3.96
C ALA A 28 11.71 -21.26 5.09
N ARG A 29 12.62 -22.17 4.73
CA ARG A 29 13.56 -22.78 5.68
C ARG A 29 14.46 -21.75 6.37
N LYS A 30 14.96 -20.76 5.62
CA LYS A 30 15.86 -19.72 6.14
C LYS A 30 15.14 -18.77 7.11
N MET A 31 13.86 -18.50 6.88
CA MET A 31 13.05 -17.61 7.71
C MET A 31 12.28 -18.34 8.82
N GLY A 32 12.28 -19.67 8.84
CA GLY A 32 11.45 -20.46 9.77
C GLY A 32 9.94 -20.27 9.54
N ARG A 33 9.52 -20.03 8.29
CA ARG A 33 8.11 -19.83 7.90
C ARG A 33 7.61 -20.97 7.04
N ASP A 34 6.29 -21.12 7.00
CA ASP A 34 5.64 -22.14 6.19
C ASP A 34 5.88 -21.89 4.68
N PRO A 35 6.30 -22.91 3.89
CA PRO A 35 6.56 -22.75 2.46
C PRO A 35 5.35 -22.27 1.66
N THR A 36 4.13 -22.67 2.03
CA THR A 36 2.92 -22.23 1.31
C THR A 36 2.67 -20.73 1.51
N THR A 37 2.99 -20.22 2.70
CA THR A 37 2.89 -18.79 3.01
C THR A 37 3.86 -17.98 2.14
N ILE A 38 5.10 -18.44 2.00
CA ILE A 38 6.10 -17.79 1.14
C ILE A 38 5.69 -17.84 -0.33
N SER A 39 5.27 -19.01 -0.83
CA SER A 39 4.82 -19.15 -2.22
C SER A 39 3.62 -18.25 -2.53
N ARG A 40 2.58 -18.26 -1.69
CA ARG A 40 1.40 -17.40 -1.86
C ARG A 40 1.77 -15.92 -1.87
N PHE A 41 2.70 -15.50 -1.00
CA PHE A 41 3.18 -14.12 -0.99
C PHE A 41 3.90 -13.76 -2.29
N ILE A 42 4.82 -14.62 -2.77
CA ILE A 42 5.56 -14.40 -4.01
C ILE A 42 4.62 -14.35 -5.22
N ASP A 43 3.65 -15.25 -5.32
CA ASP A 43 2.68 -15.27 -6.41
C ASP A 43 1.82 -14.00 -6.42
N LYS A 44 1.36 -13.57 -5.23
CA LYS A 44 0.64 -12.31 -5.07
C LYS A 44 1.50 -11.10 -5.49
N TYR A 45 2.77 -11.08 -5.07
CA TYR A 45 3.69 -10.00 -5.42
C TYR A 45 3.94 -9.95 -6.92
N LYS A 46 4.20 -11.09 -7.58
CA LYS A 46 4.38 -11.14 -9.05
C LYS A 46 3.15 -10.64 -9.80
N LYS A 47 1.95 -10.90 -9.27
CA LYS A 47 0.69 -10.45 -9.88
C LYS A 47 0.39 -8.96 -9.67
N THR A 48 0.69 -8.42 -8.49
CA THR A 48 0.23 -7.07 -8.09
C THR A 48 1.33 -6.02 -7.94
N GLY A 49 2.59 -6.44 -7.82
CA GLY A 49 3.73 -5.60 -7.49
C GLY A 49 3.70 -4.98 -6.09
N LYS A 50 2.75 -5.41 -5.23
CA LYS A 50 2.50 -4.80 -3.92
C LYS A 50 2.88 -5.74 -2.78
N THR A 51 3.47 -5.18 -1.73
CA THR A 51 3.78 -5.88 -0.47
C THR A 51 2.72 -5.64 0.61
N GLU A 52 1.89 -4.60 0.44
CA GLU A 52 0.88 -4.20 1.42
C GLU A 52 -0.25 -5.23 1.54
N ASN A 53 -0.80 -5.35 2.75
CA ASN A 53 -2.01 -6.12 2.96
C ASN A 53 -3.17 -5.34 2.36
N LEU A 54 -3.88 -5.98 1.43
CA LEU A 54 -5.04 -5.36 0.82
C LEU A 54 -6.16 -5.30 1.87
N PRO A 55 -6.95 -4.22 1.88
CA PRO A 55 -8.17 -4.22 2.67
C PRO A 55 -9.04 -5.40 2.24
N HIS A 56 -9.69 -6.04 3.21
CA HIS A 56 -10.57 -7.16 2.92
C HIS A 56 -11.72 -6.67 2.04
N SER A 57 -12.03 -7.41 0.97
CA SER A 57 -13.12 -7.10 0.06
C SER A 57 -14.44 -6.96 0.84
N GLY A 58 -15.20 -5.89 0.56
CA GLY A 58 -16.50 -5.64 1.18
C GLY A 58 -16.48 -4.74 2.42
N ARG A 59 -15.31 -4.46 3.02
CA ARG A 59 -15.24 -3.43 4.07
C ARG A 59 -15.16 -2.04 3.42
N PRO A 60 -16.12 -1.13 3.63
CA PRO A 60 -16.01 0.22 3.13
C PRO A 60 -14.80 0.92 3.76
N SER A 61 -14.15 1.80 3.01
CA SER A 61 -13.11 2.68 3.57
C SER A 61 -13.73 3.60 4.63
N ALA A 62 -12.95 3.95 5.64
CA ALA A 62 -13.42 4.82 6.73
C ALA A 62 -13.94 6.18 6.23
N LEU A 63 -13.44 6.65 5.09
CA LEU A 63 -13.90 7.86 4.41
C LEU A 63 -14.23 7.55 2.95
N ASN A 64 -15.33 8.11 2.47
CA ASN A 64 -15.65 8.15 1.04
C ASN A 64 -14.86 9.27 0.32
N ASP A 65 -14.92 9.32 -1.01
CA ASP A 65 -14.12 10.29 -1.78
C ASP A 65 -14.61 11.74 -1.58
N ASN A 66 -15.90 11.96 -1.33
CA ASN A 66 -16.43 13.28 -1.01
C ASN A 66 -15.93 13.78 0.35
N GLU A 67 -15.89 12.91 1.35
CA GLU A 67 -15.37 13.20 2.69
C GLU A 67 -13.87 13.49 2.64
N LYS A 68 -13.10 12.73 1.85
CA LYS A 68 -11.68 13.04 1.61
C LYS A 68 -11.51 14.42 0.98
N ASN A 69 -12.30 14.74 -0.04
CA ASN A 69 -12.25 16.04 -0.71
C ASN A 69 -12.64 17.20 0.22
N ALA A 70 -13.67 16.99 1.06
CA ALA A 70 -14.09 17.97 2.05
C ALA A 70 -12.99 18.22 3.08
N LEU A 71 -12.36 17.15 3.59
CA LEU A 71 -11.24 17.24 4.51
C LEU A 71 -10.06 18.00 3.89
N ILE A 72 -9.67 17.67 2.65
CA ILE A 72 -8.59 18.36 1.94
C ILE A 72 -8.90 19.85 1.74
N ASN A 73 -10.14 20.19 1.36
CA ASN A 73 -10.52 21.59 1.18
C ASN A 73 -10.48 22.38 2.50
N LYS A 74 -10.90 21.74 3.60
CA LYS A 74 -10.83 22.32 4.94
C LYS A 74 -9.37 22.53 5.36
N THR A 75 -8.50 21.53 5.19
CA THR A 75 -7.08 21.67 5.56
C THR A 75 -6.37 22.74 4.74
N LEU A 76 -6.68 22.88 3.44
CA LEU A 76 -6.17 23.98 2.62
C LEU A 76 -6.65 25.35 3.10
N TYR A 77 -7.91 25.45 3.52
CA TYR A 77 -8.49 26.67 4.08
C TYR A 77 -7.80 27.05 5.40
N ASP A 78 -7.66 26.09 6.31
CA ASP A 78 -7.00 26.26 7.61
C ASP A 78 -5.51 26.64 7.42
N ALA A 79 -4.87 26.16 6.35
CA ALA A 79 -3.52 26.54 5.96
C ALA A 79 -3.43 27.93 5.25
N GLY A 80 -4.53 28.68 5.16
CA GLY A 80 -4.57 30.01 4.55
C GLY A 80 -4.71 30.00 3.02
N ILE A 81 -4.86 28.84 2.39
CA ILE A 81 -4.96 28.69 0.93
C ILE A 81 -6.43 28.81 0.51
N HIS A 82 -6.89 30.06 0.42
CA HIS A 82 -8.26 30.43 0.05
C HIS A 82 -8.51 30.51 -1.47
N SER A 83 -7.53 30.12 -2.27
CA SER A 83 -7.53 30.35 -3.71
C SER A 83 -8.62 29.58 -4.48
N HIS A 84 -8.88 30.01 -5.72
CA HIS A 84 -9.75 29.30 -6.66
C HIS A 84 -9.30 27.85 -6.89
N VAL A 85 -10.26 27.01 -7.32
CA VAL A 85 -10.06 25.58 -7.57
C VAL A 85 -8.84 25.32 -8.46
N ALA A 86 -8.64 26.12 -9.52
CA ALA A 86 -7.49 25.97 -10.42
C ALA A 86 -6.14 26.07 -9.70
N ALA A 87 -6.02 27.00 -8.74
CA ALA A 87 -4.81 27.16 -7.93
C ALA A 87 -4.64 26.05 -6.87
N LYS A 88 -5.75 25.44 -6.42
CA LYS A 88 -5.74 24.31 -5.47
C LYS A 88 -5.44 22.96 -6.14
N LYS A 89 -5.78 22.78 -7.41
CA LYS A 89 -5.63 21.52 -8.16
C LYS A 89 -4.24 20.86 -8.03
N PRO A 90 -3.11 21.58 -8.08
CA PRO A 90 -1.79 20.98 -7.88
C PRO A 90 -1.61 20.32 -6.51
N PHE A 91 -2.31 20.80 -5.47
CA PHE A 91 -2.23 20.24 -4.11
C PHE A 91 -3.25 19.12 -3.85
N ILE A 92 -4.30 19.03 -4.67
CA ILE A 92 -5.39 18.04 -4.52
C ILE A 92 -5.15 16.82 -5.41
N SER A 93 -4.63 17.01 -6.63
CA SER A 93 -4.52 15.95 -7.64
C SER A 93 -3.09 15.82 -8.14
N LYS A 94 -2.53 14.61 -8.01
CA LYS A 94 -1.20 14.28 -8.53
C LYS A 94 -1.06 14.57 -10.03
N ARG A 95 -2.11 14.29 -10.83
CA ARG A 95 -2.11 14.59 -12.27
C ARG A 95 -1.91 16.09 -12.54
N HIS A 96 -2.60 16.94 -11.80
CA HIS A 96 -2.47 18.39 -11.95
C HIS A 96 -1.18 18.94 -11.32
N ALA A 97 -0.66 18.28 -10.28
CA ALA A 97 0.64 18.58 -9.72
C ALA A 97 1.75 18.37 -10.76
N SER A 98 1.73 17.21 -11.44
CA SER A 98 2.70 16.88 -12.49
C SER A 98 2.59 17.77 -13.72
N ALA A 99 1.38 18.23 -14.08
CA ALA A 99 1.20 19.14 -15.23
C ALA A 99 1.73 20.56 -15.00
N ARG A 100 2.15 20.90 -13.77
CA ARG A 100 2.72 22.20 -13.41
C ARG A 100 4.26 22.21 -13.52
N ILE A 101 4.88 21.03 -13.51
CA ILE A 101 6.33 20.84 -13.69
C ILE A 101 6.61 20.78 -15.19
#